data_AF-A0A2E4Y8E2-F1
#
_entry.id   AF-A0A2E4Y8E2-F1
#
_cell.length_a   1.000
_cell.length_b   1.000
_cell.length_c   1.000
_cell.angle_alpha   90.00
_cell.angle_beta   90.00
_cell.angle_gamma   90.00
#
_symmetry.space_group_name_H-M   'P 1'
#
loop_
_entity.id
_entity.type
_entity.pdbx_description
1 polymer ?
#
loop_
_entity_poly.entity_id
_entity_poly.type
_entity_poly.pdbx_seq_one_letter_code
_entity_poly.pdbx_strand_id
1 'polypeptide(L)'
;MIRLVLIFLPLAVSSSNIAKEVHASDKEDSAEESSWIMPRTAYGAPDFQGTWSFGSRTPLQRPQNLGSQTTYSEVEIREQERRMRLRLDEQAAPLNPERVAPEAGAEIRQEADDAFLAHYLDPVITPILGEYRTSVITEPADGRVPVTRAGFKDFHAIRQERGMGATDGPEGQPLSGRCLIFGAAIPSMTPMMMNPNLQIVQNEDYVVVVTEMIHDARIIRLKKMHHNDGINRWMGDSVGHWDHETLVVHSKHFRPEQSSSRMGFRVSEQFEVIENYTLTSNDTIHYSFTVNDTEAYGVPIHGERTLTRSPPNERIYDFECHEGNYSLAAILRGARVTEVRTELGI
;
A
#
# COMPACT_ATOMS: atom_id res chain seq x y z
N MET A 1 86.41 24.43 29.39
CA MET A 1 86.95 23.42 28.46
C MET A 1 86.95 22.08 29.18
N ILE A 2 85.86 21.31 29.09
CA ILE A 2 85.76 19.98 29.70
C ILE A 2 85.08 19.04 28.71
N ARG A 3 85.78 17.95 28.41
CA ARG A 3 85.46 16.86 27.47
C ARG A 3 84.22 16.09 27.94
N LEU A 4 83.29 15.81 27.03
CA LEU A 4 82.28 14.78 27.23
C LEU A 4 82.63 13.55 26.38
N VAL A 5 82.68 12.39 27.03
CA VAL A 5 83.09 11.10 26.49
C VAL A 5 81.90 10.43 25.80
N LEU A 6 82.12 9.99 24.55
CA LEU A 6 81.24 9.11 23.77
C LEU A 6 81.42 7.66 24.22
N ILE A 7 80.31 6.97 24.52
CA ILE A 7 80.24 5.51 24.57
C ILE A 7 79.17 5.08 23.57
N PHE A 8 79.61 4.35 22.55
CA PHE A 8 78.80 3.64 21.55
C PHE A 8 78.52 2.22 22.05
N LEU A 9 77.30 1.70 21.87
CA LEU A 9 77.04 0.31 21.42
C LEU A 9 75.53 0.16 21.06
N PRO A 10 75.15 -0.83 20.22
CA PRO A 10 74.24 -0.64 19.08
C PRO A 10 72.80 -1.10 19.29
N LEU A 11 71.95 -0.65 18.36
CA LEU A 11 70.54 -0.96 18.18
C LEU A 11 70.25 -2.45 17.94
N ALA A 12 69.19 -2.95 18.58
CA ALA A 12 68.38 -4.07 18.10
C ALA A 12 66.93 -3.58 17.95
N VAL A 13 66.42 -3.61 16.72
CA VAL A 13 65.03 -3.28 16.37
C VAL A 13 64.23 -4.58 16.44
N SER A 14 63.21 -4.65 17.28
CA SER A 14 62.14 -5.65 17.16
C SER A 14 60.80 -4.94 16.98
N SER A 15 60.13 -5.29 15.88
CA SER A 15 58.80 -4.83 15.50
C SER A 15 57.74 -5.50 16.37
N SER A 16 56.97 -4.71 17.11
CA SER A 16 55.83 -5.16 17.89
C SER A 16 54.54 -4.99 17.06
N ASN A 17 53.99 -6.11 16.59
CA ASN A 17 52.59 -6.21 16.19
C ASN A 17 51.74 -6.37 17.45
N ILE A 18 50.93 -5.37 17.79
CA ILE A 18 49.92 -5.49 18.85
C ILE A 18 48.66 -6.07 18.21
N ALA A 19 48.49 -7.39 18.32
CA ALA A 19 47.19 -8.02 18.17
C ALA A 19 46.42 -7.80 19.48
N LYS A 20 45.26 -7.14 19.40
CA LYS A 20 44.30 -7.07 20.51
C LYS A 20 43.53 -8.39 20.56
N GLU A 21 43.71 -9.14 21.64
CA GLU A 21 42.83 -10.24 22.03
C GLU A 21 41.42 -9.69 22.31
N VAL A 22 40.44 -10.27 21.61
CA VAL A 22 39.02 -10.08 21.89
C VAL A 22 38.64 -11.13 22.93
N HIS A 23 38.39 -10.70 24.16
CA HIS A 23 37.71 -11.55 25.14
C HIS A 23 36.25 -11.74 24.68
N ALA A 24 35.94 -12.96 24.25
CA ALA A 24 34.57 -13.43 24.09
C ALA A 24 33.90 -13.41 25.47
N SER A 25 32.92 -12.53 25.62
CA SER A 25 31.91 -12.59 26.66
C SER A 25 30.79 -13.46 26.11
N ASP A 26 30.81 -14.75 26.44
CA ASP A 26 29.65 -15.64 26.28
C ASP A 26 28.54 -15.14 27.21
N LYS A 27 27.71 -14.23 26.69
CA LYS A 27 26.34 -14.08 27.16
C LYS A 27 25.49 -15.00 26.32
N GLU A 28 25.19 -16.17 26.89
CA GLU A 28 23.99 -16.91 26.53
C GLU A 28 22.80 -15.98 26.78
N ASP A 29 22.35 -15.27 25.74
CA ASP A 29 21.01 -14.71 25.69
C ASP A 29 20.05 -15.90 25.65
N SER A 30 19.65 -16.37 26.83
CA SER A 30 18.46 -17.16 26.98
C SER A 30 17.30 -16.29 26.49
N ALA A 31 16.83 -16.55 25.26
CA ALA A 31 15.60 -16.02 24.74
C ALA A 31 14.45 -16.50 25.64
N GLU A 32 14.12 -15.71 26.65
CA GLU A 32 12.79 -15.75 27.25
C GLU A 32 11.82 -15.37 26.12
N GLU A 33 11.12 -16.37 25.58
CA GLU A 33 9.87 -16.15 24.87
C GLU A 33 8.90 -15.48 25.87
N SER A 34 8.93 -14.15 25.94
CA SER A 34 7.89 -13.42 26.62
C SER A 34 6.58 -13.76 25.90
N SER A 35 5.72 -14.54 26.55
CA SER A 35 4.41 -14.88 26.01
C SER A 35 3.64 -13.57 25.83
N TRP A 36 3.50 -13.15 24.57
CA TRP A 36 2.79 -11.93 24.24
C TRP A 36 1.35 -12.03 24.73
N ILE A 37 0.92 -11.06 25.53
CA ILE A 37 -0.45 -10.97 26.05
C ILE A 37 -1.20 -9.94 25.20
N MET A 38 -2.30 -10.37 24.60
CA MET A 38 -3.13 -9.50 23.76
C MET A 38 -3.67 -8.31 24.57
N PRO A 39 -3.39 -7.07 24.16
CA PRO A 39 -3.96 -5.89 24.80
C PRO A 39 -5.48 -5.87 24.63
N ARG A 40 -6.16 -5.42 25.68
CA ARG A 40 -7.63 -5.36 25.75
C ARG A 40 -8.09 -3.95 26.02
N THR A 41 -9.19 -3.60 25.40
CA THR A 41 -9.95 -2.40 25.73
C THR A 41 -10.69 -2.54 27.06
N ALA A 42 -11.23 -1.42 27.57
CA ALA A 42 -12.04 -1.40 28.79
C ALA A 42 -13.31 -2.28 28.72
N TYR A 43 -13.72 -2.68 27.52
CA TYR A 43 -14.88 -3.54 27.25
C TYR A 43 -14.47 -4.96 26.80
N GLY A 44 -13.20 -5.34 26.97
CA GLY A 44 -12.72 -6.72 26.81
C GLY A 44 -12.44 -7.17 25.38
N ALA A 45 -12.66 -6.32 24.36
CA ALA A 45 -12.26 -6.61 22.99
C ALA A 45 -10.74 -6.38 22.80
N PRO A 46 -10.08 -7.05 21.82
CA PRO A 46 -8.71 -6.73 21.44
C PRO A 46 -8.55 -5.24 21.12
N ASP A 47 -7.43 -4.65 21.53
CA ASP A 47 -7.15 -3.23 21.35
C ASP A 47 -6.32 -2.98 20.07
N PHE A 48 -7.00 -2.58 18.99
CA PHE A 48 -6.36 -2.17 17.73
C PHE A 48 -6.05 -0.67 17.68
N GLN A 49 -6.35 0.10 18.72
CA GLN A 49 -6.18 1.55 18.67
C GLN A 49 -4.74 1.94 18.32
N GLY A 50 -4.63 3.01 17.55
CA GLY A 50 -3.36 3.62 17.18
C GLY A 50 -3.19 3.78 15.67
N THR A 51 -1.98 4.16 15.30
CA THR A 51 -1.59 4.38 13.91
C THR A 51 -0.85 3.14 13.40
N TRP A 52 -1.15 2.76 12.16
CA TRP A 52 -0.64 1.59 11.48
C TRP A 52 -0.23 1.97 10.07
N SER A 53 0.80 1.31 9.56
CA SER A 53 1.20 1.36 8.16
C SER A 53 0.78 0.08 7.45
N PHE A 54 0.33 0.24 6.22
CA PHE A 54 -0.01 -0.84 5.30
C PHE A 54 0.85 -0.80 4.03
N GLY A 55 1.94 -0.04 4.07
CA GLY A 55 2.92 0.03 3.01
C GLY A 55 3.59 -1.33 2.82
N SER A 56 3.63 -1.81 1.58
CA SER A 56 4.22 -3.11 1.28
C SER A 56 4.85 -3.13 -0.11
N ARG A 57 6.01 -3.78 -0.20
CA ARG A 57 6.66 -4.15 -1.47
C ARG A 57 6.13 -5.47 -2.06
N THR A 58 5.27 -6.18 -1.33
CA THR A 58 4.57 -7.36 -1.85
C THR A 58 3.53 -6.91 -2.88
N PRO A 59 3.61 -7.36 -4.14
CA PRO A 59 2.68 -6.93 -5.17
C PRO A 59 1.28 -7.50 -4.91
N LEU A 60 0.23 -6.81 -5.39
CA LEU A 60 -1.14 -7.31 -5.27
C LEU A 60 -1.29 -8.68 -5.94
N GLN A 61 -0.79 -8.79 -7.17
CA GLN A 61 -0.88 -9.98 -8.01
C GLN A 61 0.51 -10.59 -8.22
N ARG A 62 0.57 -11.92 -8.25
CA ARG A 62 1.82 -12.66 -8.42
C ARG A 62 2.43 -12.41 -9.79
N PRO A 63 3.72 -12.06 -9.89
CA PRO A 63 4.43 -11.97 -11.17
C PRO A 63 4.25 -13.23 -12.02
N GLN A 64 3.96 -13.07 -13.33
CA GLN A 64 3.65 -14.20 -14.21
C GLN A 64 4.77 -15.23 -14.29
N ASN A 65 6.02 -14.77 -14.20
CA ASN A 65 7.21 -15.62 -14.24
C ASN A 65 7.38 -16.53 -13.02
N LEU A 66 6.63 -16.29 -11.93
CA LEU A 66 6.66 -17.13 -10.72
C LEU A 66 5.61 -18.25 -10.75
N GLY A 67 4.68 -18.24 -11.71
CA GLY A 67 3.64 -19.27 -11.83
C GLY A 67 2.86 -19.46 -10.53
N SER A 68 2.94 -20.66 -9.94
CA SER A 68 2.26 -21.02 -8.69
C SER A 68 3.13 -20.90 -7.43
N GLN A 69 4.33 -20.31 -7.52
CA GLN A 69 5.21 -20.12 -6.37
C GLN A 69 4.60 -19.11 -5.40
N THR A 70 4.16 -19.55 -4.23
CA THR A 70 3.46 -18.72 -3.23
C THR A 70 4.40 -17.93 -2.32
N THR A 71 5.63 -18.43 -2.12
CA THR A 71 6.63 -17.82 -1.24
C THR A 71 8.00 -17.71 -1.90
N TYR A 72 8.75 -16.70 -1.49
CA TYR A 72 10.16 -16.58 -1.79
C TYR A 72 11.00 -17.28 -0.72
N SER A 73 12.10 -17.91 -1.15
CA SER A 73 13.21 -18.29 -0.29
C SER A 73 14.00 -17.06 0.18
N GLU A 74 14.81 -17.22 1.23
CA GLU A 74 15.67 -16.14 1.72
C GLU A 74 16.68 -15.61 0.68
N VAL A 75 17.13 -16.47 -0.23
CA VAL A 75 18.03 -16.08 -1.32
C VAL A 75 17.29 -15.22 -2.33
N GLU A 76 16.07 -15.62 -2.70
CA GLU A 76 15.22 -14.85 -3.61
C GLU A 76 14.85 -13.50 -3.01
N ILE A 77 14.52 -13.42 -1.72
CA ILE A 77 14.22 -12.15 -1.05
C ILE A 77 15.41 -11.21 -1.08
N ARG A 78 16.61 -11.69 -0.75
CA ARG A 78 17.82 -10.87 -0.83
C ARG A 78 18.03 -10.33 -2.24
N GLU A 79 17.77 -11.12 -3.26
CA GLU A 79 17.85 -10.69 -4.66
C GLU A 79 16.75 -9.68 -5.03
N GLN A 80 15.51 -9.90 -4.57
CA GLN A 80 14.40 -8.96 -4.77
C GLN A 80 14.71 -7.59 -4.18
N GLU A 81 15.13 -7.55 -2.92
CA GLU A 81 15.46 -6.32 -2.22
C GLU A 81 16.67 -5.63 -2.83
N ARG A 82 17.71 -6.38 -3.22
CA ARG A 82 18.86 -5.83 -3.96
C ARG A 82 18.41 -5.16 -5.25
N ARG A 83 17.52 -5.80 -6.01
CA ARG A 83 16.96 -5.23 -7.24
C ARG A 83 16.11 -3.99 -6.97
N MET A 84 15.36 -3.96 -5.87
CA MET A 84 14.60 -2.76 -5.46
C MET A 84 15.55 -1.60 -5.13
N ARG A 85 16.61 -1.85 -4.35
CA ARG A 85 17.64 -0.84 -4.01
C ARG A 85 18.28 -0.26 -5.26
N LEU A 86 18.74 -1.11 -6.18
CA LEU A 86 19.34 -0.65 -7.44
C LEU A 86 18.40 0.21 -8.28
N ARG A 87 17.10 -0.14 -8.32
CA ARG A 87 16.11 0.67 -9.04
C ARG A 87 15.92 2.04 -8.38
N LEU A 88 15.89 2.11 -7.05
CA LEU A 88 15.79 3.38 -6.34
C LEU A 88 17.03 4.24 -6.60
N ASP A 89 18.22 3.66 -6.55
CA ASP A 89 19.47 4.37 -6.87
C ASP A 89 19.47 4.92 -8.30
N GLU A 90 18.97 4.15 -9.27
CA GLU A 90 18.80 4.59 -10.66
C GLU A 90 17.78 5.73 -10.79
N GLN A 91 16.64 5.64 -10.08
CA GLN A 91 15.60 6.68 -10.06
C GLN A 91 16.07 7.97 -9.37
N ALA A 92 16.96 7.87 -8.39
CA ALA A 92 17.57 9.01 -7.72
C ALA A 92 18.73 9.63 -8.51
N ALA A 93 19.20 8.98 -9.58
CA ALA A 93 20.32 9.48 -10.38
C ALA A 93 19.95 10.80 -11.08
N PRO A 94 20.89 11.76 -11.19
CA PRO A 94 20.64 12.99 -11.91
C PRO A 94 20.20 12.74 -13.35
N LEU A 95 19.17 13.45 -13.79
CA LEU A 95 18.77 13.45 -15.19
C LEU A 95 19.90 14.02 -16.06
N ASN A 96 20.06 13.47 -17.27
CA ASN A 96 21.01 14.01 -18.23
C ASN A 96 20.67 15.48 -18.57
N PRO A 97 21.56 16.46 -18.29
CA PRO A 97 21.30 17.86 -18.58
C PRO A 97 21.18 18.16 -20.09
N GLU A 98 21.70 17.29 -20.94
CA GLU A 98 21.63 17.41 -22.40
C GLU A 98 20.40 16.71 -23.02
N ARG A 99 19.45 16.25 -22.20
CA ARG A 99 18.22 15.63 -22.71
C ARG A 99 17.45 16.61 -23.60
N VAL A 100 17.07 16.15 -24.79
CA VAL A 100 16.19 16.92 -25.68
C VAL A 100 14.73 16.79 -25.22
N ALA A 101 13.88 17.68 -25.72
CA ALA A 101 12.43 17.53 -25.53
C ALA A 101 11.97 16.16 -26.10
N PRO A 102 10.98 15.50 -25.48
CA PRO A 102 10.37 14.31 -26.07
C PRO A 102 9.87 14.59 -27.49
N GLU A 103 9.87 13.54 -28.33
CA GLU A 103 9.32 13.65 -29.68
C GLU A 103 7.87 14.10 -29.65
N ALA A 104 7.45 14.89 -30.64
CA ALA A 104 6.06 15.34 -30.73
C ALA A 104 5.11 14.14 -30.82
N GLY A 105 4.13 14.07 -29.93
CA GLY A 105 3.21 12.94 -29.83
C GLY A 105 3.72 11.78 -28.96
N ALA A 106 4.92 11.90 -28.37
CA ALA A 106 5.36 10.96 -27.34
C ALA A 106 4.39 10.97 -26.14
N GLU A 107 4.18 9.80 -25.57
CA GLU A 107 3.44 9.65 -24.32
C GLU A 107 4.25 10.29 -23.19
N ILE A 108 3.73 11.37 -22.61
CA ILE A 108 4.29 11.96 -21.39
C ILE A 108 3.72 11.19 -20.21
N ARG A 109 4.58 10.49 -19.46
CA ARG A 109 4.16 9.78 -18.25
C ARG A 109 4.54 10.60 -17.01
N GLN A 110 4.36 9.97 -15.85
CA GLN A 110 4.57 10.58 -14.54
C GLN A 110 5.94 10.16 -13.97
N GLU A 111 6.98 9.98 -14.80
CA GLU A 111 8.25 9.42 -14.34
C GLU A 111 8.90 10.22 -13.21
N ALA A 112 8.74 11.55 -13.23
CA ALA A 112 9.24 12.42 -12.18
C ALA A 112 8.54 12.16 -10.83
N ASP A 113 7.21 12.01 -10.86
CA ASP A 113 6.43 11.67 -9.68
C ASP A 113 6.76 10.24 -9.23
N ASP A 114 6.81 9.27 -10.14
CA ASP A 114 7.15 7.88 -9.81
C ASP A 114 8.54 7.76 -9.17
N ALA A 115 9.54 8.51 -9.67
CA ALA A 115 10.88 8.55 -9.09
C ALA A 115 10.87 9.18 -7.68
N PHE A 116 10.14 10.27 -7.48
CA PHE A 116 9.99 10.89 -6.17
C PHE A 116 9.27 9.95 -5.19
N LEU A 117 8.16 9.35 -5.62
CA LEU A 117 7.29 8.54 -4.78
C LEU A 117 7.88 7.17 -4.42
N ALA A 118 8.73 6.60 -5.26
CA ALA A 118 9.29 5.27 -5.03
C ALA A 118 10.13 5.14 -3.75
N HIS A 119 10.63 6.28 -3.22
CA HIS A 119 11.47 6.37 -2.03
C HIS A 119 10.69 6.38 -0.72
N TYR A 120 9.35 6.49 -0.74
CA TYR A 120 8.54 6.48 0.49
C TYR A 120 8.43 5.11 1.16
N LEU A 121 8.73 4.04 0.44
CA LEU A 121 8.78 2.68 1.01
C LEU A 121 10.22 2.19 1.05
N ASP A 122 10.58 1.53 2.14
CA ASP A 122 11.85 0.82 2.17
C ASP A 122 11.87 -0.29 1.11
N PRO A 123 13.03 -0.59 0.50
CA PRO A 123 13.19 -1.67 -0.46
C PRO A 123 13.29 -3.03 0.24
N VAL A 124 12.33 -3.32 1.12
CA VAL A 124 12.26 -4.52 1.96
C VAL A 124 10.88 -5.15 1.79
N ILE A 125 10.83 -6.48 1.74
CA ILE A 125 9.56 -7.21 1.68
C ILE A 125 9.15 -7.60 3.10
N THR A 126 8.02 -7.07 3.56
CA THR A 126 7.47 -7.42 4.88
C THR A 126 6.93 -8.85 4.87
N PRO A 127 7.35 -9.72 5.80
CA PRO A 127 6.79 -11.06 5.91
C PRO A 127 5.33 -11.02 6.41
N ILE A 128 4.56 -12.02 6.00
CA ILE A 128 3.17 -12.24 6.39
C ILE A 128 3.13 -13.56 7.14
N LEU A 129 2.86 -13.51 8.44
CA LEU A 129 2.92 -14.67 9.34
C LEU A 129 4.26 -15.44 9.25
N GLY A 130 5.37 -14.70 9.11
CA GLY A 130 6.72 -15.27 9.02
C GLY A 130 7.13 -15.72 7.61
N GLU A 131 6.23 -15.70 6.64
CA GLU A 131 6.54 -16.09 5.25
C GLU A 131 6.62 -14.89 4.31
N TYR A 132 7.56 -14.93 3.38
CA TYR A 132 7.65 -13.90 2.35
C TYR A 132 6.81 -14.26 1.13
N ARG A 133 5.56 -13.80 1.11
CA ARG A 133 4.62 -14.07 0.02
C ARG A 133 5.07 -13.41 -1.30
N THR A 134 4.79 -14.08 -2.41
CA THR A 134 5.04 -13.56 -3.76
C THR A 134 3.93 -12.62 -4.26
N SER A 135 2.78 -12.60 -3.56
CA SER A 135 1.61 -11.76 -3.84
C SER A 135 0.75 -11.58 -2.59
N VAL A 136 -0.04 -10.50 -2.57
CA VAL A 136 -1.12 -10.30 -1.57
C VAL A 136 -2.27 -11.28 -1.84
N ILE A 137 -2.64 -11.49 -3.10
CA ILE A 137 -3.67 -12.46 -3.46
C ILE A 137 -3.10 -13.88 -3.27
N THR A 138 -3.82 -14.68 -2.49
CA THR A 138 -3.50 -16.08 -2.19
C THR A 138 -4.38 -17.03 -2.99
N GLU A 139 -5.63 -16.66 -3.24
CA GLU A 139 -6.56 -17.42 -4.08
C GLU A 139 -7.23 -16.50 -5.11
N PRO A 140 -7.34 -16.90 -6.39
CA PRO A 140 -6.97 -18.20 -6.98
C PRO A 140 -5.48 -18.59 -6.85
N ALA A 141 -5.18 -19.88 -7.04
CA ALA A 141 -3.86 -20.45 -6.77
C ALA A 141 -2.70 -19.80 -7.55
N ASP A 142 -2.97 -19.14 -8.67
CA ASP A 142 -1.98 -18.37 -9.42
C ASP A 142 -1.67 -16.99 -8.79
N GLY A 143 -2.39 -16.60 -7.73
CA GLY A 143 -2.19 -15.37 -6.97
C GLY A 143 -2.58 -14.13 -7.77
N ARG A 144 -3.53 -14.26 -8.70
CA ARG A 144 -3.94 -13.18 -9.60
C ARG A 144 -5.44 -12.98 -9.58
N VAL A 145 -5.88 -11.76 -9.89
CA VAL A 145 -7.30 -11.47 -10.07
C VAL A 145 -7.78 -12.21 -11.32
N PRO A 146 -8.84 -13.02 -11.24
CA PRO A 146 -9.43 -13.67 -12.42
C PRO A 146 -9.80 -12.65 -13.50
N VAL A 147 -9.73 -13.07 -14.75
CA VAL A 147 -10.36 -12.30 -15.84
C VAL A 147 -11.86 -12.20 -15.55
N THR A 148 -12.43 -11.02 -15.77
CA THR A 148 -13.87 -10.84 -15.57
C THR A 148 -14.68 -11.72 -16.51
N ARG A 149 -15.87 -12.13 -16.08
CA ARG A 149 -16.78 -12.97 -16.84
C ARG A 149 -17.10 -12.35 -18.21
N ALA A 150 -17.32 -13.22 -19.20
CA ALA A 150 -17.72 -12.78 -20.53
C ALA A 150 -19.00 -11.93 -20.46
N GLY A 151 -18.95 -10.75 -21.07
CA GLY A 151 -20.07 -9.81 -21.08
C GLY A 151 -20.20 -8.91 -19.85
N PHE A 152 -19.37 -9.10 -18.82
CA PHE A 152 -19.31 -8.17 -17.69
C PHE A 152 -18.85 -6.78 -18.16
N LYS A 153 -19.54 -5.75 -17.70
CA LYS A 153 -19.21 -4.34 -17.95
C LYS A 153 -19.37 -3.59 -16.64
N ASP A 154 -18.29 -2.94 -16.21
CA ASP A 154 -18.37 -2.05 -15.06
C ASP A 154 -18.96 -0.69 -15.45
N PHE A 155 -19.12 0.19 -14.45
CA PHE A 155 -19.65 1.53 -14.64
C PHE A 155 -18.97 2.31 -15.78
N HIS A 156 -17.65 2.24 -15.87
CA HIS A 156 -16.88 3.00 -16.86
C HIS A 156 -17.00 2.41 -18.27
N ALA A 157 -17.03 1.07 -18.39
CA ALA A 157 -17.31 0.42 -19.66
C ALA A 157 -18.71 0.76 -20.19
N ILE A 158 -19.73 0.78 -19.32
CA ILE A 158 -21.09 1.19 -19.69
C ILE A 158 -21.12 2.66 -20.16
N ARG A 159 -20.35 3.55 -19.52
CA ARG A 159 -20.23 4.95 -19.98
C ARG A 159 -19.60 5.04 -21.36
N GLN A 160 -18.52 4.30 -21.60
CA GLN A 160 -17.83 4.28 -22.90
C GLN A 160 -18.74 3.82 -24.03
N GLU A 161 -19.59 2.82 -23.79
CA GLU A 161 -20.57 2.35 -24.78
C GLU A 161 -21.65 3.39 -25.11
N ARG A 162 -21.93 4.31 -24.20
CA ARG A 162 -22.84 5.45 -24.43
C ARG A 162 -22.16 6.61 -25.16
N GLY A 163 -20.92 6.41 -25.65
CA GLY A 163 -20.16 7.41 -26.39
C GLY A 163 -19.46 8.44 -25.50
N MET A 164 -19.38 8.22 -24.19
CA MET A 164 -18.62 9.10 -23.29
C MET A 164 -17.19 8.61 -23.14
N GLY A 165 -16.21 9.44 -23.50
CA GLY A 165 -14.81 9.18 -23.30
C GLY A 165 -14.42 9.07 -21.82
N ALA A 166 -13.18 8.62 -21.58
CA ALA A 166 -12.66 8.39 -20.23
C ALA A 166 -12.60 9.64 -19.35
N THR A 167 -12.68 10.83 -19.91
CA THR A 167 -12.62 12.11 -19.19
C THR A 167 -13.81 13.02 -19.48
N ASP A 168 -14.82 12.52 -20.21
CA ASP A 168 -15.99 13.28 -20.61
C ASP A 168 -16.99 13.40 -19.46
N GLY A 169 -17.43 14.64 -19.23
CA GLY A 169 -18.34 15.00 -18.14
C GLY A 169 -17.71 14.86 -16.75
N PRO A 170 -18.44 15.29 -15.70
CA PRO A 170 -17.91 15.28 -14.35
C PRO A 170 -17.63 13.87 -13.82
N GLU A 171 -18.38 12.83 -14.22
CA GLU A 171 -18.15 11.46 -13.75
C GLU A 171 -17.21 10.63 -14.63
N GLY A 172 -16.71 11.17 -15.75
CA GLY A 172 -15.57 10.58 -16.47
C GLY A 172 -14.26 10.77 -15.68
N GLN A 173 -14.11 11.90 -15.01
CA GLN A 173 -12.91 12.18 -14.22
C GLN A 173 -12.70 11.13 -13.10
N PRO A 174 -11.46 10.63 -12.92
CA PRO A 174 -11.15 9.67 -11.85
C PRO A 174 -11.60 10.18 -10.47
N LEU A 175 -12.09 9.28 -9.61
CA LEU A 175 -12.58 9.65 -8.27
C LEU A 175 -11.55 10.39 -7.42
N SER A 176 -10.28 10.03 -7.56
CA SER A 176 -9.17 10.71 -6.90
C SER A 176 -8.97 12.15 -7.41
N GLY A 177 -9.15 12.39 -8.72
CA GLY A 177 -9.06 13.73 -9.31
C GLY A 177 -10.26 14.61 -8.95
N ARG A 178 -11.36 14.00 -8.51
CA ARG A 178 -12.57 14.67 -8.00
C ARG A 178 -12.59 14.77 -6.48
N CYS A 179 -11.54 14.30 -5.80
CA CYS A 179 -11.42 14.35 -4.34
C CYS A 179 -12.57 13.64 -3.62
N LEU A 180 -13.09 12.55 -4.21
CA LEU A 180 -14.22 11.81 -3.63
C LEU A 180 -13.76 10.63 -2.78
N ILE A 181 -12.77 9.90 -3.29
CA ILE A 181 -12.20 8.72 -2.67
C ILE A 181 -10.90 8.39 -3.42
N PHE A 182 -9.87 7.99 -2.70
CA PHE A 182 -8.75 7.27 -3.27
C PHE A 182 -9.02 5.78 -3.05
N GLY A 183 -8.64 4.90 -3.98
CA GLY A 183 -8.84 3.43 -3.84
C GLY A 183 -8.30 2.80 -2.55
N ALA A 184 -7.66 3.60 -1.68
CA ALA A 184 -7.31 3.38 -0.29
C ALA A 184 -8.49 3.10 0.65
N ALA A 185 -9.74 3.43 0.32
CA ALA A 185 -10.76 3.56 1.38
C ALA A 185 -11.58 2.30 1.70
N ILE A 186 -11.37 1.18 0.99
CA ILE A 186 -11.36 -0.12 1.66
C ILE A 186 -9.91 -0.28 2.07
N PRO A 187 -9.55 0.22 3.27
CA PRO A 187 -8.15 0.31 3.65
C PRO A 187 -7.56 -1.01 3.34
N SER A 188 -6.38 -0.92 2.74
CA SER A 188 -5.43 -1.97 2.88
C SER A 188 -5.52 -3.05 1.75
N MET A 189 -6.65 -3.36 1.10
CA MET A 189 -6.67 -4.40 0.03
C MET A 189 -5.63 -4.26 -1.12
N THR A 190 -5.21 -3.04 -1.46
CA THR A 190 -4.19 -2.78 -2.47
C THR A 190 -2.91 -2.19 -1.86
N PRO A 191 -1.72 -2.62 -2.31
CA PRO A 191 -0.47 -1.97 -1.92
C PRO A 191 -0.47 -0.51 -2.36
N MET A 192 -0.20 0.40 -1.42
CA MET A 192 0.00 1.81 -1.70
C MET A 192 1.44 2.21 -1.44
N MET A 193 1.97 3.05 -2.32
CA MET A 193 3.37 3.49 -2.29
C MET A 193 3.56 4.81 -1.53
N MET A 194 2.52 5.65 -1.45
CA MET A 194 2.57 6.94 -0.78
C MET A 194 1.47 7.03 0.27
N ASN A 195 1.81 7.62 1.42
CA ASN A 195 0.95 7.78 2.59
C ASN A 195 0.16 6.51 2.96
N PRO A 196 0.78 5.31 3.03
CA PRO A 196 0.06 4.08 3.33
C PRO A 196 -0.18 3.95 4.84
N ASN A 197 -0.65 5.03 5.47
CA ASN A 197 -0.89 5.11 6.91
C ASN A 197 -2.40 5.09 7.17
N LEU A 198 -2.78 4.44 8.26
CA LEU A 198 -4.15 4.40 8.75
C LEU A 198 -4.19 4.50 10.27
N GLN A 199 -5.27 5.06 10.80
CA GLN A 199 -5.51 5.16 12.23
C GLN A 199 -6.78 4.40 12.54
N ILE A 200 -6.68 3.54 13.54
CA ILE A 200 -7.82 2.82 14.09
C ILE A 200 -8.21 3.50 15.40
N VAL A 201 -9.46 3.90 15.48
CA VAL A 201 -10.11 4.36 16.71
C VAL A 201 -11.30 3.43 16.96
N GLN A 202 -11.41 2.89 18.17
CA GLN A 202 -12.48 1.95 18.49
C GLN A 202 -13.15 2.28 19.82
N ASN A 203 -14.44 1.96 19.89
CA ASN A 203 -15.20 1.90 21.14
C ASN A 203 -16.04 0.61 21.15
N GLU A 204 -16.99 0.49 22.07
CA GLU A 204 -17.82 -0.71 22.20
C GLU A 204 -18.74 -0.95 20.99
N ASP A 205 -19.10 0.11 20.26
CA ASP A 205 -20.09 0.10 19.19
C ASP A 205 -19.50 0.28 17.78
N TYR A 206 -18.29 0.82 17.66
CA TYR A 206 -17.69 1.21 16.38
C TYR A 206 -16.19 0.95 16.34
N VAL A 207 -15.71 0.59 15.15
CA VAL A 207 -14.31 0.68 14.75
C VAL A 207 -14.24 1.66 13.58
N VAL A 208 -13.49 2.73 13.73
CA VAL A 208 -13.28 3.74 12.69
C VAL A 208 -11.87 3.57 12.15
N VAL A 209 -11.76 3.41 10.84
CA VAL A 209 -10.48 3.36 10.13
C VAL A 209 -10.36 4.63 9.30
N VAL A 210 -9.39 5.47 9.64
CA VAL A 210 -9.07 6.69 8.91
C VAL A 210 -7.80 6.44 8.11
N THR A 211 -7.84 6.59 6.79
CA THR A 211 -6.62 6.52 5.95
C THR A 211 -6.05 7.90 5.73
N GLU A 212 -4.72 8.03 5.75
CA GLU A 212 -4.04 9.31 5.55
C GLU A 212 -4.37 9.94 4.20
N MET A 213 -4.51 9.15 3.14
CA MET A 213 -4.80 9.67 1.81
C MET A 213 -6.29 10.08 1.67
N ILE A 214 -6.51 11.22 1.01
CA ILE A 214 -7.79 11.92 0.79
C ILE A 214 -8.42 12.55 2.03
N HIS A 215 -8.84 11.78 3.04
CA HIS A 215 -9.57 12.19 4.27
C HIS A 215 -10.64 11.14 4.65
N ASP A 216 -10.52 9.91 4.15
CA ASP A 216 -11.59 8.92 4.26
C ASP A 216 -11.66 8.31 5.66
N ALA A 217 -12.81 8.49 6.33
CA ALA A 217 -13.13 7.89 7.61
C ALA A 217 -14.19 6.79 7.43
N ARG A 218 -13.73 5.53 7.40
CA ARG A 218 -14.60 4.37 7.27
C ARG A 218 -15.14 3.95 8.63
N ILE A 219 -16.45 3.97 8.79
CA ILE A 219 -17.14 3.63 10.04
C ILE A 219 -17.64 2.19 9.96
N ILE A 220 -17.05 1.30 10.76
CA ILE A 220 -17.48 -0.09 10.93
C ILE A 220 -18.38 -0.16 12.16
N ARG A 221 -19.65 -0.53 11.96
CA ARG A 221 -20.64 -0.59 13.03
C ARG A 221 -20.68 -1.99 13.65
N LEU A 222 -20.31 -2.11 14.92
CA LEU A 222 -20.22 -3.40 15.61
C LEU A 222 -21.60 -3.93 16.01
N LYS A 223 -21.82 -5.23 15.77
CA LYS A 223 -23.05 -5.96 16.13
C LYS A 223 -24.32 -5.29 15.58
N LYS A 224 -24.21 -4.64 14.42
CA LYS A 224 -25.34 -4.02 13.69
C LYS A 224 -25.60 -4.75 12.38
N MET A 225 -26.79 -4.54 11.84
CA MET A 225 -27.14 -4.96 10.49
C MET A 225 -26.75 -3.89 9.48
N HIS A 226 -26.58 -4.31 8.22
CA HIS A 226 -26.45 -3.38 7.10
C HIS A 226 -27.66 -2.47 6.98
N HIS A 227 -27.43 -1.26 6.47
CA HIS A 227 -28.50 -0.35 6.08
C HIS A 227 -29.33 -0.98 4.95
N ASN A 228 -30.65 -0.80 5.01
CA ASN A 228 -31.60 -1.23 3.99
C ASN A 228 -32.35 -0.03 3.41
N ASP A 229 -31.60 1.00 3.05
CA ASP A 229 -32.12 2.26 2.50
C ASP A 229 -31.98 2.37 0.98
N GLY A 230 -31.40 1.35 0.33
CA GLY A 230 -31.17 1.34 -1.11
C GLY A 230 -30.07 2.31 -1.57
N ILE A 231 -29.24 2.82 -0.65
CA ILE A 231 -28.20 3.79 -0.97
C ILE A 231 -26.84 3.09 -1.05
N ASN A 232 -26.23 3.13 -2.23
CA ASN A 232 -24.83 2.73 -2.41
C ASN A 232 -23.89 3.81 -1.88
N ARG A 233 -22.84 3.39 -1.17
CA ARG A 233 -21.93 4.27 -0.43
C ARG A 233 -20.50 4.17 -0.94
N TRP A 234 -19.75 5.25 -0.79
CA TRP A 234 -18.29 5.19 -0.89
C TRP A 234 -17.77 4.30 0.24
N MET A 235 -16.78 3.46 -0.05
CA MET A 235 -16.26 2.43 0.88
C MET A 235 -17.27 1.36 1.30
N GLY A 236 -18.49 1.38 0.74
CA GLY A 236 -19.57 0.47 1.11
C GLY A 236 -20.15 0.77 2.49
N ASP A 237 -21.13 -0.03 2.89
CA ASP A 237 -21.69 -0.07 4.23
C ASP A 237 -21.01 -1.17 5.02
N SER A 238 -20.25 -0.84 6.07
CA SER A 238 -19.47 -1.80 6.86
C SER A 238 -20.12 -2.12 8.20
N VAL A 239 -20.26 -3.41 8.49
CA VAL A 239 -20.63 -3.93 9.81
C VAL A 239 -19.59 -4.92 10.30
N GLY A 240 -19.40 -4.99 11.60
CA GLY A 240 -18.37 -5.85 12.19
C GLY A 240 -18.86 -6.65 13.39
N HIS A 241 -18.16 -7.73 13.68
CA HIS A 241 -18.31 -8.48 14.92
C HIS A 241 -16.98 -9.10 15.34
N TRP A 242 -16.90 -9.50 16.60
CA TRP A 242 -15.76 -10.22 17.15
C TRP A 242 -15.99 -11.71 16.99
N ASP A 243 -15.08 -12.39 16.30
CA ASP A 243 -14.93 -13.84 16.36
C ASP A 243 -13.66 -14.15 17.16
N HIS A 244 -13.84 -14.46 18.44
CA HIS A 244 -12.75 -14.56 19.42
C HIS A 244 -11.87 -13.29 19.42
N GLU A 245 -10.65 -13.40 18.89
CA GLU A 245 -9.64 -12.33 18.85
C GLU A 245 -9.58 -11.58 17.51
N THR A 246 -10.49 -11.92 16.60
CA THR A 246 -10.50 -11.39 15.24
C THR A 246 -11.69 -10.47 15.05
N LEU A 247 -11.42 -9.26 14.55
CA LEU A 247 -12.47 -8.40 14.02
C LEU A 247 -12.84 -8.88 12.62
N VAL A 248 -14.05 -9.40 12.48
CA VAL A 248 -14.61 -9.77 11.17
C VAL A 248 -15.50 -8.64 10.69
N VAL A 249 -15.19 -8.09 9.52
CA VAL A 249 -15.91 -6.97 8.90
C VAL A 249 -16.54 -7.46 7.60
N HIS A 250 -17.84 -7.22 7.42
CA HIS A 250 -18.52 -7.43 6.15
C HIS A 250 -18.95 -6.08 5.58
N SER A 251 -18.68 -5.88 4.29
CA SER A 251 -19.01 -4.66 3.57
C SER A 251 -19.67 -4.95 2.24
N LYS A 252 -20.73 -4.19 1.93
CA LYS A 252 -21.49 -4.27 0.68
C LYS A 252 -22.13 -2.92 0.32
N HIS A 253 -22.96 -2.88 -0.72
CA HIS A 253 -23.61 -1.65 -1.23
C HIS A 253 -22.59 -0.58 -1.64
N PHE A 254 -21.57 -1.00 -2.39
CA PHE A 254 -20.55 -0.10 -2.90
C PHE A 254 -21.07 0.71 -4.09
N ARG A 255 -20.58 1.94 -4.22
CA ARG A 255 -20.81 2.74 -5.43
C ARG A 255 -20.10 2.09 -6.62
N PRO A 256 -20.79 1.80 -7.74
CA PRO A 256 -20.19 1.15 -8.90
C PRO A 256 -19.11 2.02 -9.58
N GLU A 257 -19.13 3.33 -9.38
CA GLU A 257 -18.10 4.25 -9.86
C GLU A 257 -16.70 3.96 -9.30
N GLN A 258 -16.61 3.23 -8.18
CA GLN A 258 -15.34 2.82 -7.58
C GLN A 258 -14.59 1.76 -8.39
N SER A 259 -15.25 1.09 -9.35
CA SER A 259 -14.58 0.18 -10.26
C SER A 259 -13.44 0.90 -10.96
N SER A 260 -12.22 0.65 -10.54
CA SER A 260 -11.05 1.37 -11.04
C SER A 260 -9.84 0.46 -11.01
N SER A 261 -8.92 0.69 -11.95
CA SER A 261 -7.64 -0.03 -11.95
C SER A 261 -6.87 0.16 -10.65
N ARG A 262 -7.00 1.31 -9.98
CA ARG A 262 -6.36 1.60 -8.69
C ARG A 262 -6.93 0.78 -7.53
N MET A 263 -8.19 0.38 -7.59
CA MET A 263 -8.79 -0.53 -6.59
C MET A 263 -8.29 -1.97 -6.76
N GLY A 264 -7.61 -2.30 -7.87
CA GLY A 264 -7.15 -3.66 -8.18
C GLY A 264 -8.26 -4.62 -8.61
N PHE A 265 -9.52 -4.28 -8.36
CA PHE A 265 -10.71 -5.05 -8.69
C PHE A 265 -11.70 -4.23 -9.52
N ARG A 266 -12.48 -4.94 -10.34
CA ARG A 266 -13.71 -4.44 -10.94
C ARG A 266 -14.84 -4.66 -9.96
N VAL A 267 -15.77 -3.72 -9.95
CA VAL A 267 -16.86 -3.66 -8.96
C VAL A 267 -18.19 -3.71 -9.70
N SER A 268 -19.00 -4.74 -9.44
CA SER A 268 -20.41 -4.81 -9.78
C SER A 268 -21.29 -4.29 -8.64
N GLU A 269 -22.62 -4.30 -8.83
CA GLU A 269 -23.57 -4.02 -7.75
C GLU A 269 -23.58 -5.11 -6.66
N GLN A 270 -23.09 -6.32 -6.98
CA GLN A 270 -22.97 -7.46 -6.07
C GLN A 270 -21.60 -7.54 -5.38
N PHE A 271 -20.74 -6.53 -5.55
CA PHE A 271 -19.43 -6.53 -4.92
C PHE A 271 -19.56 -6.48 -3.38
N GLU A 272 -18.99 -7.46 -2.72
CA GLU A 272 -18.90 -7.54 -1.26
C GLU A 272 -17.47 -7.88 -0.83
N VAL A 273 -17.09 -7.41 0.36
CA VAL A 273 -15.78 -7.72 0.96
C VAL A 273 -16.00 -8.22 2.37
N ILE A 274 -15.33 -9.33 2.71
CA ILE A 274 -15.18 -9.81 4.08
C ILE A 274 -13.73 -9.61 4.47
N GLU A 275 -13.46 -8.93 5.58
CA GLU A 275 -12.13 -8.63 6.08
C GLU A 275 -11.98 -9.21 7.48
N ASN A 276 -10.77 -9.70 7.79
CA ASN A 276 -10.42 -10.19 9.13
C ASN A 276 -9.18 -9.44 9.60
N TYR A 277 -9.25 -8.87 10.79
CA TYR A 277 -8.13 -8.23 11.47
C TYR A 277 -7.81 -9.00 12.74
N THR A 278 -6.61 -9.54 12.83
CA THR A 278 -6.13 -10.28 14.01
C THR A 278 -4.82 -9.69 14.46
N LEU A 279 -4.76 -9.22 15.71
CA LEU A 279 -3.52 -8.77 16.31
C LEU A 279 -2.65 -9.99 16.61
N THR A 280 -1.42 -10.04 16.07
CA THR A 280 -0.50 -11.19 16.23
C THR A 280 0.72 -10.84 17.07
N SER A 281 0.97 -9.56 17.31
CA SER A 281 1.97 -9.04 18.22
C SER A 281 1.56 -7.63 18.66
N ASN A 282 2.34 -6.97 19.51
CA ASN A 282 2.10 -5.55 19.83
C ASN A 282 2.11 -4.66 18.59
N ASP A 283 2.88 -5.03 17.56
CA ASP A 283 3.19 -4.18 16.41
C ASP A 283 2.71 -4.76 15.07
N THR A 284 1.89 -5.81 15.09
CA THR A 284 1.50 -6.55 13.88
C THR A 284 0.03 -6.92 13.90
N ILE A 285 -0.70 -6.47 12.89
CA ILE A 285 -2.02 -7.02 12.55
C ILE A 285 -1.85 -7.89 11.30
N HIS A 286 -2.29 -9.14 11.40
CA HIS A 286 -2.59 -9.94 10.22
C HIS A 286 -3.95 -9.49 9.68
N TYR A 287 -3.95 -9.04 8.43
CA TYR A 287 -5.14 -8.65 7.71
C TYR A 287 -5.37 -9.63 6.56
N SER A 288 -6.54 -10.25 6.52
CA SER A 288 -6.99 -11.03 5.38
C SER A 288 -8.30 -10.50 4.83
N PHE A 289 -8.56 -10.76 3.55
CA PHE A 289 -9.80 -10.37 2.91
C PHE A 289 -10.28 -11.41 1.91
N THR A 290 -11.58 -11.38 1.66
CA THR A 290 -12.27 -12.11 0.62
C THR A 290 -13.10 -11.13 -0.18
N VAL A 291 -12.84 -11.03 -1.48
CA VAL A 291 -13.70 -10.33 -2.44
C VAL A 291 -14.70 -11.32 -3.01
N ASN A 292 -15.98 -10.96 -2.92
CA ASN A 292 -17.07 -11.69 -3.54
C ASN A 292 -17.74 -10.78 -4.59
N ASP A 293 -17.63 -11.18 -5.85
CA ASP A 293 -18.37 -10.54 -6.94
C ASP A 293 -18.67 -11.59 -8.02
N THR A 294 -19.83 -12.24 -7.90
CA THR A 294 -20.23 -13.33 -8.80
C THR A 294 -20.52 -12.85 -10.22
N GLU A 295 -20.90 -11.58 -10.38
CA GLU A 295 -21.12 -10.95 -11.69
C GLU A 295 -19.80 -10.66 -12.39
N ALA A 296 -18.83 -10.06 -11.67
CA ALA A 296 -17.54 -9.72 -12.24
C ALA A 296 -16.64 -10.95 -12.41
N TYR A 297 -16.48 -11.79 -11.39
CA TYR A 297 -15.43 -12.83 -11.36
C TYR A 297 -15.97 -14.25 -11.30
N GLY A 298 -17.15 -14.46 -10.71
CA GLY A 298 -17.76 -15.80 -10.59
C GLY A 298 -17.14 -16.72 -9.54
N VAL A 299 -15.98 -16.36 -8.98
CA VAL A 299 -15.29 -17.05 -7.89
C VAL A 299 -14.80 -16.02 -6.86
N PRO A 300 -14.71 -16.38 -5.57
CA PRO A 300 -14.12 -15.52 -4.56
C PRO A 300 -12.62 -15.31 -4.82
N ILE A 301 -12.11 -14.16 -4.39
CA ILE A 301 -10.68 -13.84 -4.44
C ILE A 301 -10.22 -13.59 -3.01
N HIS A 302 -9.22 -14.33 -2.56
CA HIS A 302 -8.68 -14.21 -1.21
C HIS A 302 -7.31 -13.55 -1.24
N GLY A 303 -7.01 -12.76 -0.22
CA GLY A 303 -5.68 -12.20 -0.02
C GLY A 303 -5.38 -11.88 1.42
N GLU A 304 -4.10 -11.62 1.69
CA GLU A 304 -3.62 -11.33 3.03
C GLU A 304 -2.40 -10.42 3.01
N ARG A 305 -2.14 -9.75 4.13
CA ARG A 305 -0.89 -9.04 4.41
C ARG A 305 -0.77 -8.61 5.87
N THR A 306 0.33 -7.94 6.14
CA THR A 306 0.68 -7.36 7.43
C THR A 306 0.35 -5.88 7.48
N LEU A 307 -0.29 -5.42 8.56
CA LEU A 307 -0.24 -4.03 9.00
C LEU A 307 0.78 -3.92 10.13
N THR A 308 1.66 -2.93 10.04
CA THR A 308 2.72 -2.70 11.01
C THR A 308 2.38 -1.48 11.84
N ARG A 309 2.54 -1.52 13.16
CA ARG A 309 2.28 -0.36 14.00
C ARG A 309 3.27 0.76 13.68
N SER A 310 2.77 1.97 13.50
CA SER A 310 3.63 3.15 13.34
C SER A 310 4.27 3.52 14.69
N PRO A 311 5.51 4.06 14.68
CA PRO A 311 6.14 4.62 15.87
C PRO A 311 5.22 5.59 16.65
N PRO A 312 5.28 5.63 17.99
CA PRO A 312 4.36 6.44 18.81
C PRO A 312 4.32 7.95 18.51
N ASN A 313 5.39 8.47 17.91
CA ASN A 313 5.53 9.86 17.50
C ASN A 313 5.06 10.15 16.07
N GLU A 314 4.76 9.11 15.28
CA GLU A 314 4.14 9.29 13.97
C GLU A 314 2.66 9.61 14.12
N ARG A 315 2.22 10.55 13.30
CA ARG A 315 0.83 11.00 13.22
C ARG A 315 0.38 10.86 11.78
N ILE A 316 -0.91 10.63 11.62
CA ILE A 316 -1.55 10.86 10.33
C ILE A 316 -1.54 12.36 10.08
N TYR A 317 -1.03 12.74 8.93
CA TYR A 317 -1.10 14.11 8.45
C TYR A 317 -2.34 14.29 7.60
N ASP A 318 -2.79 15.53 7.52
CA ASP A 318 -3.89 15.85 6.63
C ASP A 318 -3.45 15.72 5.17
N PHE A 319 -4.31 15.12 4.36
CA PHE A 319 -4.14 15.05 2.92
C PHE A 319 -5.29 15.82 2.32
N GLU A 320 -5.06 17.04 1.89
CA GLU A 320 -6.11 17.81 1.22
C GLU A 320 -5.83 17.89 -0.28
N CYS A 321 -6.90 17.83 -1.07
CA CYS A 321 -6.82 18.25 -2.46
C CYS A 321 -6.46 19.74 -2.52
N HIS A 322 -5.22 20.03 -2.91
CA HIS A 322 -4.62 21.36 -2.87
C HIS A 322 -5.46 22.42 -3.62
N GLU A 323 -5.64 23.60 -3.01
CA GLU A 323 -6.37 24.76 -3.54
C GLU A 323 -5.81 25.31 -4.88
N GLY A 324 -4.64 24.81 -5.31
CA GLY A 324 -4.01 25.10 -6.60
C GLY A 324 -4.26 24.06 -7.71
N ASN A 325 -5.25 23.18 -7.58
CA ASN A 325 -5.58 22.23 -8.63
C ASN A 325 -6.28 22.91 -9.83
N TYR A 326 -5.49 23.44 -10.76
CA TYR A 326 -6.00 24.09 -11.98
C TYR A 326 -6.37 23.11 -13.11
N SER A 327 -6.24 21.80 -12.88
CA SER A 327 -6.39 20.78 -13.92
C SER A 327 -7.75 20.88 -14.61
N LEU A 328 -8.84 21.02 -13.83
CA LEU A 328 -10.18 21.13 -14.39
C LEU A 328 -10.35 22.40 -15.25
N ALA A 329 -9.90 23.55 -14.77
CA ALA A 329 -9.96 24.80 -15.53
C ALA A 329 -9.09 24.75 -16.79
N ALA A 330 -7.92 24.08 -16.74
CA ALA A 330 -7.05 23.88 -17.90
C ALA A 330 -7.68 22.94 -18.93
N ILE A 331 -8.27 21.82 -18.50
CA ILE A 331 -9.00 20.88 -19.37
C ILE A 331 -10.15 21.60 -20.08
N LEU A 332 -10.98 22.35 -19.34
CA LEU A 332 -12.10 23.09 -19.92
C LEU A 332 -11.64 24.15 -20.94
N ARG A 333 -10.53 24.85 -20.66
CA ARG A 333 -9.92 25.78 -21.62
C ARG A 333 -9.42 25.07 -22.88
N GLY A 334 -8.77 23.91 -22.73
CA GLY A 334 -8.36 23.07 -23.85
C GLY A 334 -9.55 22.66 -24.73
N ALA A 335 -10.65 22.23 -24.11
CA ALA A 335 -11.88 21.89 -24.82
C ALA A 335 -12.46 23.08 -25.60
N ARG A 336 -12.50 24.29 -25.01
CA ARG A 336 -12.94 25.51 -25.74
C ARG A 336 -12.06 25.82 -26.95
N VAL A 337 -10.74 25.62 -26.82
CA VAL A 337 -9.82 25.81 -27.96
C VAL A 337 -10.12 24.79 -29.07
N THR A 338 -10.39 23.53 -28.73
CA THR A 338 -10.78 22.50 -29.71
C THR A 338 -12.08 22.86 -30.42
N GLU A 339 -13.09 23.37 -29.71
CA GLU A 339 -14.34 23.82 -30.33
C GLU A 339 -14.10 24.97 -31.31
N VAL A 340 -13.34 25.99 -30.90
CA VAL A 340 -12.98 27.12 -31.78
C VAL A 340 -12.22 26.64 -33.01
N ARG A 341 -11.26 25.73 -32.86
CA ARG A 341 -10.54 25.13 -34.00
C ARG A 341 -11.48 24.38 -34.94
N THR A 342 -12.42 23.63 -34.38
CA THR A 342 -13.44 22.90 -35.15
C THR A 342 -14.34 23.86 -35.93
N GLU A 343 -14.82 24.94 -35.30
CA GLU A 343 -15.63 25.99 -35.96
C GLU A 343 -14.85 26.70 -37.09
N LEU A 344 -13.54 26.87 -36.91
CA LEU A 344 -12.65 27.49 -37.89
C LEU A 344 -12.12 26.51 -38.95
N GLY A 345 -12.35 25.20 -38.80
CA GLY A 345 -11.88 24.15 -39.72
C GLY A 345 -10.36 23.95 -39.76
N ILE A 346 -9.66 24.19 -38.64
CA ILE A 346 -8.19 24.08 -38.52
C ILE A 346 -7.71 23.00 -37.54
#